data_AF-A0A7X9GCV3-F1
#
_entry.id   AF-A0A7X9GCV3-F1
#
_cell.length_a   1.000
_cell.length_b   1.000
_cell.length_c   1.000
_cell.angle_alpha   90.00
_cell.angle_beta   90.00
_cell.angle_gamma   90.00
#
_symmetry.space_group_name_H-M   'P 1'
#
loop_
_entity.id
_entity.type
_entity.pdbx_description
1 polymer ?
#
loop_
_entity_poly.entity_id
_entity_poly.type
_entity_poly.pdbx_seq_one_letter_code
_entity_poly.pdbx_strand_id
1 'polypeptide(L)'
;MKATISDLIANDIVHHGMEQTSTGNYIESFEDYMKEFDDDSKKYLTEHKEDIFNSISCNPNIAEVDFDKDDINMYFYYDGIFDRLDKAIYNASQVLGENLEIDEVQEISDEVIYGEDLSRVLTNFIKMFKGYRMEV
;
A
#
# COMPACT_ATOMS: atom_id res chain seq x y z
N MET A 1 4.95 10.68 -21.26
CA MET A 1 5.63 9.38 -21.34
C MET A 1 4.57 8.33 -21.60
N LYS A 2 4.83 7.31 -22.42
CA LYS A 2 3.89 6.17 -22.59
C LYS A 2 4.42 5.03 -21.71
N ALA A 3 3.55 4.42 -20.92
CA ALA A 3 3.92 3.28 -20.10
C ALA A 3 4.30 2.08 -20.99
N THR A 4 5.40 1.41 -20.66
CA THR A 4 5.81 0.13 -21.23
C THR A 4 5.06 -1.02 -20.54
N ILE A 5 5.10 -2.21 -21.13
CA ILE A 5 4.55 -3.41 -20.47
C ILE A 5 5.32 -3.71 -19.17
N SER A 6 6.65 -3.49 -19.17
CA SER A 6 7.48 -3.64 -17.98
C SER A 6 7.08 -2.66 -16.88
N ASP A 7 6.70 -1.42 -17.23
CA ASP A 7 6.18 -0.45 -16.27
C ASP A 7 4.86 -0.93 -15.64
N LEU A 8 3.99 -1.56 -16.43
CA LEU A 8 2.71 -2.08 -15.94
C LEU A 8 2.90 -3.25 -14.98
N ILE A 9 3.79 -4.19 -15.32
CA ILE A 9 4.12 -5.35 -14.46
C ILE A 9 4.82 -4.89 -13.18
N ALA A 10 5.77 -3.95 -13.29
CA ALA A 10 6.43 -3.38 -12.12
C ALA A 10 5.43 -2.70 -11.18
N ASN A 11 4.46 -1.95 -11.71
CA ASN A 11 3.42 -1.33 -10.89
C ASN A 11 2.50 -2.36 -10.21
N ASP A 12 2.20 -3.47 -10.89
CA ASP A 12 1.42 -4.58 -10.32
C ASP A 12 2.14 -5.21 -9.13
N ILE A 13 3.41 -5.58 -9.29
CA ILE A 13 4.26 -6.14 -8.23
C ILE A 13 4.37 -5.16 -7.05
N VAL A 14 4.63 -3.88 -7.32
CA VAL A 14 4.75 -2.84 -6.28
C VAL A 14 3.44 -2.65 -5.52
N HIS A 15 2.31 -2.53 -6.21
CA HIS A 15 1.01 -2.37 -5.54
C HIS A 15 0.65 -3.59 -4.70
N HIS A 16 0.92 -4.81 -5.21
CA HIS A 16 0.71 -6.01 -4.42
C HIS A 16 1.53 -5.99 -3.13
N GLY A 17 2.82 -5.66 -3.21
CA GLY A 17 3.67 -5.56 -2.03
C GLY A 17 3.20 -4.49 -1.03
N MET A 18 2.67 -3.36 -1.53
CA MET A 18 2.09 -2.31 -0.68
C MET A 18 0.81 -2.77 0.03
N GLU A 19 -0.03 -3.58 -0.61
CA GLU A 19 -1.24 -4.14 0.01
C GLU A 19 -0.93 -5.21 1.05
N GLN A 20 0.17 -5.94 0.88
CA GLN A 20 0.54 -7.04 1.77
C GLN A 20 1.44 -6.61 2.94
N THR A 21 2.07 -5.44 2.88
CA THR A 21 2.98 -4.98 3.94
C THR A 21 2.24 -4.28 5.07
N SER A 22 2.59 -4.65 6.30
CA SER A 22 2.24 -3.92 7.53
C SER A 22 3.46 -3.34 8.24
N THR A 23 4.67 -3.52 7.69
CA THR A 23 5.95 -3.16 8.34
C THR A 23 6.81 -2.24 7.48
N GLY A 24 6.33 -1.82 6.31
CA GLY A 24 7.01 -0.88 5.43
C GLY A 24 7.97 -1.55 4.43
N ASN A 25 8.15 -2.87 4.53
CA ASN A 25 8.92 -3.66 3.60
C ASN A 25 8.16 -4.92 3.15
N TYR A 26 8.44 -5.40 1.94
CA TYR A 26 7.86 -6.61 1.37
C TYR A 26 8.88 -7.32 0.48
N ILE A 27 8.91 -8.64 0.53
CA ILE A 27 9.79 -9.46 -0.32
C ILE A 27 8.90 -10.26 -1.26
N GLU A 28 9.01 -9.97 -2.55
CA GLU A 28 8.37 -10.75 -3.62
C GLU A 28 9.40 -11.65 -4.28
N SER A 29 9.08 -12.94 -4.49
CA SER A 29 9.93 -13.79 -5.31
C SER A 29 9.45 -13.76 -6.76
N PHE A 30 10.27 -13.27 -7.68
CA PHE A 30 9.88 -13.16 -9.09
C PHE A 30 9.56 -14.53 -9.69
N GLU A 31 10.22 -15.59 -9.21
CA GLU A 31 9.88 -16.97 -9.59
C GLU A 31 8.47 -17.36 -9.14
N ASP A 32 8.09 -17.01 -7.91
CA ASP A 32 6.76 -17.28 -7.37
C ASP A 32 5.69 -16.45 -8.09
N TYR A 33 5.94 -15.16 -8.32
CA TYR A 33 5.08 -14.30 -9.14
C TYR A 33 4.77 -14.94 -10.50
N MET A 34 5.78 -15.55 -11.14
CA MET A 34 5.62 -16.18 -12.44
C MET A 34 4.80 -17.48 -12.42
N LYS A 35 4.63 -18.18 -11.29
CA LYS A 35 4.09 -19.56 -11.26
C LYS A 35 2.70 -19.69 -11.87
N GLU A 36 1.85 -18.70 -11.64
CA GLU A 36 0.43 -18.68 -12.06
C GLU A 36 0.24 -18.36 -13.55
N PHE A 37 1.29 -17.95 -14.25
CA PHE A 37 1.23 -17.56 -15.65
C PHE A 37 1.46 -18.73 -16.63
N ASP A 38 0.95 -18.59 -17.86
CA ASP A 38 1.24 -19.53 -18.94
C ASP A 38 2.70 -19.45 -19.43
N ASP A 39 3.13 -20.43 -20.21
CA ASP A 39 4.53 -20.55 -20.66
C ASP A 39 4.98 -19.36 -21.52
N ASP A 40 4.09 -18.80 -22.35
CA ASP A 40 4.40 -17.64 -23.19
C ASP A 40 4.63 -16.39 -22.33
N SER A 41 3.79 -16.20 -21.31
CA SER A 41 3.90 -15.11 -20.34
C SER A 41 5.15 -15.25 -19.46
N LYS A 42 5.45 -16.46 -18.98
CA LYS A 42 6.69 -16.77 -18.24
C LYS A 42 7.93 -16.45 -19.05
N LYS A 43 7.92 -16.80 -20.34
CA LYS A 43 9.00 -16.48 -21.26
C LYS A 43 9.17 -14.97 -21.41
N TYR A 44 8.09 -14.23 -21.62
CA TYR A 44 8.13 -12.76 -21.70
C TYR A 44 8.71 -12.14 -20.42
N LEU A 45 8.23 -12.57 -19.25
CA LEU A 45 8.69 -12.09 -17.94
C LEU A 45 10.18 -12.34 -17.73
N THR A 46 10.67 -13.51 -18.16
CA THR A 46 12.10 -13.85 -18.09
C THR A 46 12.94 -13.00 -19.04
N GLU A 47 12.49 -12.81 -20.29
CA GLU A 47 13.20 -12.03 -21.31
C GLU A 47 13.28 -10.53 -20.96
N HIS A 48 12.31 -10.01 -20.20
CA HIS A 48 12.21 -8.61 -19.81
C HIS A 48 12.46 -8.34 -18.32
N LYS A 49 13.02 -9.32 -17.60
CA LYS A 49 13.24 -9.23 -16.15
C LYS A 49 14.01 -7.96 -15.74
N GLU A 50 15.10 -7.65 -16.44
CA GLU A 50 15.92 -6.46 -16.14
C GLU A 50 15.13 -5.15 -16.32
N ASP A 51 14.31 -5.04 -17.37
CA ASP A 51 13.48 -3.86 -17.62
C ASP A 51 12.40 -3.70 -16.53
N ILE A 52 11.81 -4.82 -16.08
CA ILE A 52 10.84 -4.83 -14.97
C ILE A 52 11.52 -4.37 -13.68
N PHE A 53 12.69 -4.91 -13.36
CA PHE A 53 13.43 -4.57 -12.13
C PHE A 53 13.88 -3.10 -12.14
N ASN A 54 14.34 -2.59 -13.28
CA ASN A 54 14.65 -1.18 -13.46
C ASN A 54 13.40 -0.29 -13.26
N SER A 55 12.24 -0.77 -13.71
CA SER A 55 10.97 -0.05 -13.55
C SER A 55 10.50 -0.04 -12.09
N ILE A 56 10.66 -1.14 -11.35
CA ILE A 56 10.42 -1.21 -9.90
C ILE A 56 11.32 -0.22 -9.18
N SER A 57 12.61 -0.20 -9.51
CA SER A 57 13.60 0.72 -8.89
C SER A 57 13.28 2.20 -9.11
N CYS A 58 12.56 2.53 -10.18
CA CYS A 58 12.14 3.90 -10.50
C CYS A 58 10.72 4.22 -10.01
N ASN A 59 10.04 3.29 -9.32
CA ASN A 59 8.66 3.49 -8.89
C ASN A 59 8.60 4.55 -7.77
N PRO A 60 7.69 5.55 -7.87
CA PRO A 60 7.62 6.63 -6.89
C PRO A 60 7.21 6.20 -5.46
N ASN A 61 6.65 5.00 -5.29
CA ASN A 61 6.26 4.48 -3.99
C ASN A 61 7.41 3.72 -3.30
N ILE A 62 8.48 3.39 -4.02
CA ILE A 62 9.66 2.69 -3.50
C ILE A 62 10.62 3.70 -2.89
N ALA A 63 10.94 3.51 -1.61
CA ALA A 63 11.99 4.23 -0.90
C ALA A 63 13.36 3.61 -1.16
N GLU A 64 13.43 2.27 -1.16
CA GLU A 64 14.63 1.50 -1.44
C GLU A 64 14.22 0.13 -2.01
N VAL A 65 15.03 -0.43 -2.90
CA VAL A 65 14.85 -1.80 -3.39
C VAL A 65 16.20 -2.50 -3.46
N ASP A 66 16.22 -3.75 -3.03
CA ASP A 66 17.36 -4.65 -3.17
C ASP A 66 16.93 -5.91 -3.92
N PHE A 67 17.83 -6.45 -4.74
CA PHE A 67 17.57 -7.61 -5.59
C PHE A 67 18.54 -8.74 -5.21
N ASP A 68 18.05 -9.78 -4.55
CA ASP A 68 18.82 -11.01 -4.30
C ASP A 68 18.39 -12.10 -5.28
N LYS A 69 19.12 -12.19 -6.40
CA LYS A 69 18.85 -13.08 -7.54
C LYS A 69 17.46 -12.85 -8.16
N ASP A 70 16.46 -13.56 -7.65
CA ASP A 70 15.08 -13.58 -8.11
C ASP A 70 14.15 -12.93 -7.08
N ASP A 71 14.62 -12.67 -5.86
CA ASP A 71 13.85 -12.01 -4.82
C ASP A 71 14.01 -10.49 -4.92
N ILE A 72 12.88 -9.80 -4.79
CA ILE A 72 12.72 -8.35 -4.89
C ILE A 72 12.33 -7.85 -3.50
N ASN A 73 13.29 -7.32 -2.76
CA ASN A 73 13.07 -6.76 -1.43
C ASN A 73 12.77 -5.26 -1.57
N MET A 74 11.50 -4.90 -1.38
CA MET A 74 10.98 -3.56 -1.58
C MET A 74 10.70 -2.88 -0.24
N TYR A 75 11.21 -1.66 -0.07
CA TYR A 75 10.87 -0.75 1.02
C TYR A 75 10.04 0.39 0.47
N PHE A 76 8.88 0.66 1.06
CA PHE A 76 7.95 1.66 0.54
C PHE A 76 7.95 2.94 1.38
N TYR A 77 7.61 4.06 0.76
CA TYR A 77 7.28 5.26 1.49
C TYR A 77 5.96 5.07 2.26
N TYR A 78 5.92 5.51 3.52
CA TYR A 78 4.70 5.53 4.33
C TYR A 78 3.52 6.23 3.63
N ASP A 79 3.81 7.31 2.88
CA ASP A 79 2.79 8.03 2.12
C ASP A 79 2.14 7.20 1.00
N GLY A 80 2.83 6.17 0.51
CA GLY A 80 2.29 5.21 -0.45
C GLY A 80 1.41 4.15 0.21
N ILE A 81 1.77 3.72 1.44
CA ILE A 81 1.05 2.67 2.18
C ILE A 81 -0.21 3.24 2.85
N PHE A 82 -0.07 4.38 3.52
CA PHE A 82 -1.14 4.93 4.35
C PHE A 82 -2.30 5.47 3.51
N ASP A 83 -3.50 5.07 3.93
CA ASP A 83 -4.73 5.68 3.43
C ASP A 83 -4.95 7.08 4.04
N ARG A 84 -6.10 7.69 3.75
CA ARG A 84 -6.38 9.04 4.25
C ARG A 84 -6.53 9.10 5.77
N LEU A 85 -7.11 8.07 6.39
CA LEU A 85 -7.30 7.99 7.84
C LEU A 85 -5.98 7.68 8.53
N ASP A 86 -5.21 6.74 8.00
CA ASP A 86 -3.86 6.39 8.49
C ASP A 86 -2.96 7.63 8.51
N LYS A 87 -2.96 8.42 7.43
CA LYS A 87 -2.23 9.70 7.38
C LYS A 87 -2.69 10.67 8.45
N ALA A 88 -3.99 10.74 8.74
CA ALA A 88 -4.50 11.63 9.77
C ALA A 88 -4.05 11.17 11.17
N ILE A 89 -4.07 9.87 11.44
CA ILE A 89 -3.62 9.25 12.68
C ILE A 89 -2.11 9.47 12.86
N TYR A 90 -1.30 9.13 11.86
CA TYR A 90 0.15 9.30 11.90
C TYR A 90 0.54 10.77 12.11
N ASN A 91 -0.08 11.71 11.39
CA ASN A 91 0.20 13.13 11.61
C ASN A 91 -0.21 13.59 13.02
N ALA A 92 -1.30 13.06 13.57
CA ALA A 92 -1.72 13.37 14.93
C ALA A 92 -0.71 12.83 15.97
N SER A 93 -0.17 11.62 15.78
CA SER A 93 0.84 11.06 16.67
C SER A 93 2.13 11.90 16.67
N GLN A 94 2.56 12.39 15.50
CA GLN A 94 3.71 13.30 15.40
C GLN A 94 3.50 14.60 16.18
N VAL A 95 2.29 15.17 16.17
CA VAL A 95 1.94 16.37 16.97
C VAL A 95 2.00 16.08 18.47
N LEU A 96 1.68 14.85 18.88
CA LEU A 96 1.79 14.40 20.26
C LEU A 96 3.23 14.02 20.65
N GLY A 97 4.15 13.94 19.70
CA GLY A 97 5.53 13.53 19.92
C GLY A 97 5.72 12.01 19.99
N GLU A 98 4.72 11.25 19.52
CA GLU A 98 4.74 9.79 19.48
C GLU A 98 5.16 9.30 18.10
N ASN A 99 6.03 8.27 18.05
CA ASN A 99 6.46 7.64 16.81
C ASN A 99 5.81 6.27 16.68
N LEU A 100 4.60 6.26 16.10
CA LEU A 100 3.86 5.03 15.84
C LEU A 100 4.46 4.27 14.65
N GLU A 101 4.55 2.96 14.79
CA GLU A 101 4.82 2.03 13.68
C GLU A 101 3.57 1.88 12.79
N ILE A 102 3.74 1.32 11.58
CA ILE A 102 2.64 1.20 10.59
C ILE A 102 1.48 0.37 11.14
N ASP A 103 1.78 -0.76 11.76
CA ASP A 103 0.80 -1.67 12.33
C ASP A 103 0.01 -1.00 13.45
N GLU A 104 0.65 -0.20 14.30
CA GLU A 104 -0.03 0.60 15.32
C GLU A 104 -0.97 1.65 14.70
N VAL A 105 -0.56 2.32 13.62
CA VAL A 105 -1.42 3.26 12.90
C VAL A 105 -2.65 2.55 12.32
N GLN A 106 -2.45 1.40 11.69
CA GLN A 106 -3.52 0.60 11.09
C GLN A 106 -4.48 0.03 12.14
N GLU A 107 -3.97 -0.42 13.29
CA GLU A 107 -4.80 -0.88 14.41
C GLU A 107 -5.70 0.25 14.93
N ILE A 108 -5.16 1.46 15.09
CA ILE A 108 -5.97 2.63 15.48
C ILE A 108 -6.99 2.97 14.39
N SER A 109 -6.62 2.83 13.11
CA SER A 109 -7.51 3.05 11.97
C SER A 109 -8.72 2.11 12.02
N ASP A 110 -8.48 0.82 12.27
CA ASP A 110 -9.51 -0.20 12.42
C ASP A 110 -10.41 0.08 13.63
N GLU A 111 -9.83 0.41 14.79
CA GLU A 111 -10.59 0.79 15.98
C GLU A 111 -11.45 2.04 15.75
N VAL A 112 -10.94 3.01 14.98
CA VAL A 112 -11.73 4.18 14.57
C VAL A 112 -12.88 3.73 13.66
N ILE A 113 -12.61 2.98 12.59
CA ILE A 113 -13.61 2.59 11.58
C ILE A 113 -14.71 1.70 12.17
N TYR A 114 -14.31 0.68 12.92
CA TYR A 114 -15.19 -0.37 13.42
C TYR A 114 -15.67 -0.15 14.85
N GLY A 115 -15.14 0.86 15.55
CA GLY A 115 -15.58 1.23 16.89
C GLY A 115 -17.05 1.64 16.93
N GLU A 116 -17.78 1.14 17.94
CA GLU A 116 -19.22 1.38 18.11
C GLU A 116 -19.60 2.87 18.12
N ASP A 117 -18.71 3.73 18.65
CA ASP A 117 -18.94 5.16 18.76
C ASP A 117 -18.85 5.90 17.42
N LEU A 118 -18.01 5.45 16.46
CA LEU A 118 -17.87 6.14 15.17
C LEU A 118 -19.16 6.05 14.36
N SER A 119 -19.82 4.89 14.33
CA SER A 119 -21.07 4.69 13.61
C SER A 119 -22.15 5.69 14.06
N ARG A 120 -22.25 5.92 15.37
CA ARG A 120 -23.14 6.92 15.96
C ARG A 120 -22.76 8.35 15.56
N VAL A 121 -21.47 8.69 15.65
CA VAL A 121 -20.95 10.01 15.27
C VAL A 121 -21.21 10.30 13.79
N LEU A 122 -20.88 9.36 12.89
CA LEU A 122 -21.10 9.49 11.45
C LEU A 122 -22.58 9.62 11.11
N THR A 123 -23.45 8.83 11.76
CA THR A 123 -24.90 8.93 11.58
C THR A 123 -25.41 10.34 11.91
N ASN A 124 -24.93 10.93 13.02
CA ASN A 124 -25.31 12.28 13.41
C ASN A 124 -24.76 13.36 12.45
N PHE A 125 -23.52 13.22 11.98
CA PHE A 125 -22.95 14.12 10.97
C PHE A 125 -23.73 14.07 9.64
N ILE A 126 -24.11 12.88 9.18
CA ILE A 126 -24.93 12.70 7.96
C ILE A 126 -26.32 13.32 8.17
N LYS A 127 -26.95 13.06 9.33
CA LYS A 127 -28.25 13.66 9.69
C LYS A 127 -28.17 15.19 9.65
N MET A 128 -27.16 15.78 10.27
CA MET A 128 -26.92 17.23 10.26
C MET A 128 -26.71 17.76 8.84
N PHE A 129 -25.82 17.13 8.05
CA PHE A 129 -25.50 17.58 6.69
C PHE A 129 -26.71 17.50 5.73
N LYS A 130 -27.57 16.51 5.92
CA LYS A 130 -28.80 16.33 5.13
C LYS A 130 -30.02 17.09 5.69
N GLY A 131 -29.90 17.74 6.84
CA GLY A 131 -30.98 18.50 7.47
C GLY A 131 -32.05 17.63 8.16
N TYR A 132 -31.73 16.39 8.52
CA TYR A 132 -32.60 15.55 9.34
C TYR A 132 -32.60 16.01 10.81
N ARG A 133 -33.71 15.82 11.53
CA ARG A 133 -33.76 16.03 12.98
C ARG A 133 -32.83 15.04 13.67
N MET A 134 -31.96 15.52 14.57
CA MET A 134 -31.08 14.65 15.36
C MET A 134 -31.91 13.84 16.36
N GLU A 135 -31.55 12.58 16.56
CA GLU A 135 -32.06 11.79 17.68
C GLU A 135 -31.19 12.09 18.89
N VAL A 136 -31.85 12.44 20.00
CA VAL A 136 -31.22 12.84 21.28
C VAL A 136 -30.90 11.61 22.10
#